data_AF-A0A6A9QPC6-F1
#
_entry.id   AF-A0A6A9QPC6-F1
#
_cell.length_a   1.000
_cell.length_b   1.000
_cell.length_c   1.000
_cell.angle_alpha   90.00
_cell.angle_beta   90.00
_cell.angle_gamma   90.00
#
_symmetry.space_group_name_H-M   'P 1'
#
loop_
_entity.id
_entity.type
_entity.pdbx_description
1 polymer ?
#
loop_
_entity_poly.entity_id
_entity_poly.type
_entity_poly.pdbx_seq_one_letter_code
_entity_poly.pdbx_strand_id
1 'polypeptide(L)'
;MLRIRSNPLVEMQVVAFPTPSLFFEDNEEKLELALKHGAEVVGMLPHHEDTYEEGIRPIKIVMDLATRYDKLVDGHVDEIDDPESDFAHYMIEEAKKRKWGI
;
A
#
# COMPACT_ATOMS: atom_id res chain seq x y z
N MET A 1 12.23 16.13 -0.78
CA MET A 1 12.91 15.07 -0.02
C MET A 1 12.33 15.08 1.38
N LEU A 2 11.67 14.00 1.80
CA LEU A 2 11.15 13.86 3.16
C LEU A 2 12.33 13.96 4.16
N ARG A 3 12.24 14.91 5.09
CA ARG A 3 13.39 15.43 5.86
C ARG A 3 13.69 14.66 7.17
N ILE A 4 12.97 13.59 7.49
CA ILE A 4 12.98 12.99 8.83
C ILE A 4 14.06 11.89 9.00
N ARG A 5 14.94 11.71 8.01
CA ARG A 5 15.70 10.46 7.85
C ARG A 5 16.86 10.21 8.80
N SER A 6 17.20 11.09 9.74
CA SER A 6 18.24 10.77 10.71
C SER A 6 18.08 11.52 12.02
N ASN A 7 17.59 10.80 13.04
CA ASN A 7 17.64 11.20 14.42
C ASN A 7 18.43 10.13 15.21
N PRO A 8 19.41 10.49 16.06
CA PRO A 8 20.16 9.52 16.84
C PRO A 8 19.30 8.74 17.86
N LEU A 9 18.06 9.16 18.10
CA LEU A 9 17.13 8.54 19.03
C LEU A 9 16.09 7.65 18.35
N VAL A 10 15.80 7.86 17.06
CA VAL A 10 14.74 7.13 16.35
C VAL A 10 15.04 6.99 14.86
N GLU A 11 14.80 5.79 14.34
CA GLU A 11 14.72 5.51 12.92
C GLU A 11 13.24 5.55 12.50
N MET A 12 12.93 6.31 11.45
CA MET A 12 11.56 6.52 11.00
C MET A 12 11.43 6.14 9.53
N GLN A 13 10.44 5.31 9.23
CA GLN A 13 9.99 5.00 7.87
C GLN A 13 8.70 5.77 7.58
N VAL A 14 8.52 6.20 6.33
CA VAL A 14 7.31 6.87 5.87
C VAL A 14 6.55 5.99 4.90
N VAL A 15 5.27 5.76 5.21
CA VAL A 15 4.30 5.10 4.33
C VAL A 15 3.58 6.14 3.50
N ALA A 16 3.68 6.04 2.17
CA ALA A 16 2.78 6.75 1.27
C ALA A 16 1.45 6.01 1.25
N PHE A 17 0.37 6.65 1.70
CA PHE A 17 -0.89 5.97 1.97
C PHE A 17 -2.08 6.65 1.27
N PRO A 18 -2.89 5.92 0.47
CA PRO A 18 -4.02 6.49 -0.25
C PRO A 18 -5.29 6.49 0.61
N THR A 19 -5.72 7.66 1.08
CA THR A 19 -6.98 7.84 1.83
C THR A 19 -7.87 8.83 1.09
N PRO A 20 -9.20 8.61 1.01
CA PRO A 20 -9.98 7.50 1.58
C PRO A 20 -9.98 6.21 0.76
N SER A 21 -9.48 6.24 -0.49
CA SER A 21 -9.39 5.10 -1.43
C SER A 21 -8.24 5.36 -2.40
N LEU A 22 -7.73 4.32 -3.08
CA LEU A 22 -6.73 4.50 -4.14
C LEU A 22 -7.29 5.27 -5.34
N PHE A 23 -8.57 5.08 -5.65
CA PHE A 23 -9.24 5.67 -6.82
C PHE A 23 -9.91 7.02 -6.52
N PHE A 24 -9.69 7.57 -5.33
CA PHE A 24 -10.18 8.89 -4.99
C PHE A 24 -9.31 9.99 -5.62
N GLU A 25 -9.91 10.81 -6.49
CA GLU A 25 -9.23 11.90 -7.21
C GLU A 25 -7.94 11.42 -7.92
N ASP A 26 -6.81 12.03 -7.60
CA ASP A 26 -5.47 11.77 -8.13
C ASP A 26 -4.59 11.00 -7.13
N ASN A 27 -5.21 10.17 -6.26
CA ASN A 27 -4.48 9.45 -5.21
C ASN A 27 -3.44 8.47 -5.76
N GLU A 28 -3.70 7.80 -6.89
CA GLU A 28 -2.72 6.92 -7.53
C GLU A 28 -1.47 7.70 -7.98
N GLU A 29 -1.65 8.86 -8.61
CA GLU A 29 -0.53 9.73 -9.02
C GLU A 29 0.21 10.31 -7.82
N LYS A 30 -0.53 10.76 -6.79
CA LYS A 30 0.04 11.28 -5.52
C LYS A 30 0.85 10.21 -4.81
N LEU A 31 0.39 8.96 -4.81
CA LEU A 31 1.08 7.82 -4.23
C LEU A 31 2.43 7.62 -4.92
N GLU A 32 2.44 7.54 -6.26
CA GLU A 32 3.68 7.40 -7.04
C GLU A 32 4.63 8.60 -6.82
N LEU A 33 4.10 9.81 -6.74
CA LEU A 33 4.87 11.02 -6.46
C LEU A 33 5.51 10.98 -5.06
N ALA A 34 4.80 10.49 -4.05
CA ALA A 34 5.34 10.34 -2.70
C ALA A 34 6.50 9.33 -2.66
N LEU A 35 6.41 8.21 -3.39
CA LEU A 35 7.52 7.26 -3.54
C LEU A 35 8.74 7.92 -4.21
N LYS A 36 8.52 8.69 -5.28
CA LYS A 36 9.59 9.47 -5.96
C LYS A 36 10.22 10.52 -5.04
N HIS A 37 9.47 11.06 -4.07
CA HIS A 37 9.96 12.04 -3.10
C HIS A 37 10.63 11.45 -1.86
N GLY A 38 10.61 10.11 -1.74
CA GLY A 38 11.39 9.37 -0.75
C GLY A 38 10.56 8.67 0.32
N ALA A 39 9.27 8.37 0.10
CA ALA A 39 8.62 7.39 0.97
C ALA A 39 9.28 6.01 0.78
N GLU A 40 9.51 5.29 1.87
CA GLU A 40 10.14 3.97 1.89
C GLU A 40 9.13 2.83 1.68
N VAL A 41 7.87 3.09 2.01
CA VAL A 41 6.80 2.12 2.03
C VAL A 41 5.62 2.65 1.23
N VAL A 42 4.97 1.80 0.45
CA VAL A 42 3.70 2.09 -0.23
C VAL A 42 2.58 1.36 0.48
N GLY A 43 1.47 2.05 0.74
CA GLY A 43 0.33 1.48 1.43
C GLY A 43 -0.93 1.36 0.59
N MET A 44 -1.92 0.67 1.16
CA MET A 44 -3.20 0.35 0.54
C MET A 44 -4.30 0.24 1.60
N LEU A 45 -5.56 0.42 1.18
CA LEU A 45 -6.76 0.34 2.02
C LEU A 45 -7.90 -0.35 1.23
N PRO A 46 -7.78 -1.66 0.93
CA PRO A 46 -8.66 -2.33 -0.04
C PRO A 46 -10.11 -2.45 0.44
N HIS A 47 -10.34 -2.55 1.75
CA HIS A 47 -11.68 -2.71 2.33
C HIS A 47 -12.52 -1.42 2.32
N HIS A 48 -11.96 -0.30 1.87
CA HIS A 48 -12.69 0.96 1.67
C HIS A 48 -13.21 1.17 0.24
N GLU A 49 -12.89 0.28 -0.70
CA GLU A 49 -13.42 0.38 -2.07
C GLU A 49 -14.88 -0.10 -2.12
N ASP A 50 -15.66 0.42 -3.08
CA ASP A 50 -17.12 0.22 -3.14
C ASP A 50 -17.54 -1.25 -3.38
N THR A 51 -16.69 -2.05 -4.01
CA THR A 51 -16.96 -3.46 -4.30
C THR A 51 -15.72 -4.33 -4.05
N TYR A 52 -15.91 -5.63 -3.84
CA TYR A 52 -14.80 -6.57 -3.61
C TYR A 52 -13.84 -6.63 -4.80
N GLU A 53 -14.36 -6.68 -6.02
CA GLU A 53 -13.56 -6.64 -7.24
C GLU A 53 -12.74 -5.35 -7.34
N GLU A 54 -13.28 -4.23 -6.86
CA GLU A 54 -12.56 -2.98 -6.78
C GLU A 54 -11.52 -2.97 -5.68
N GLY A 55 -11.77 -3.57 -4.51
CA GLY A 55 -10.80 -3.75 -3.44
C GLY A 55 -9.60 -4.62 -3.84
N ILE A 56 -9.77 -5.55 -4.78
CA ILE A 56 -8.67 -6.33 -5.36
C ILE A 56 -7.71 -5.46 -6.19
N ARG A 57 -8.21 -4.45 -6.91
CA ARG A 57 -7.38 -3.68 -7.85
C ARG A 57 -6.25 -2.91 -7.13
N PRO A 58 -6.48 -2.19 -6.02
CA PRO A 58 -5.43 -1.50 -5.27
C PRO A 58 -4.30 -2.41 -4.83
N ILE A 59 -4.60 -3.64 -4.41
CA ILE A 59 -3.58 -4.60 -3.98
C ILE A 59 -2.58 -4.83 -5.13
N LYS A 60 -3.07 -5.09 -6.34
CA LYS A 60 -2.21 -5.30 -7.51
C LYS A 60 -1.40 -4.06 -7.86
N ILE A 61 -2.07 -2.90 -7.94
CA ILE A 61 -1.43 -1.62 -8.32
C ILE A 61 -0.31 -1.27 -7.33
N VAL A 62 -0.60 -1.35 -6.02
CA VAL A 62 0.35 -1.02 -4.97
C VAL A 62 1.54 -1.98 -4.97
N MET A 63 1.31 -3.28 -5.15
CA MET A 63 2.42 -4.24 -5.24
C MET A 63 3.24 -4.11 -6.53
N ASP A 64 2.63 -3.67 -7.63
CA ASP A 64 3.34 -3.32 -8.87
C ASP A 64 4.20 -2.06 -8.68
N LEU A 65 3.68 -1.04 -8.00
CA LEU A 65 4.44 0.16 -7.65
C LEU A 65 5.62 -0.19 -6.74
N ALA A 66 5.39 -0.99 -5.70
CA ALA A 66 6.45 -1.47 -4.81
C ALA A 66 7.55 -2.20 -5.57
N THR A 67 7.19 -3.09 -6.51
CA THR A 67 8.14 -3.79 -7.38
C THR A 67 8.93 -2.80 -8.25
N ARG A 68 8.23 -1.85 -8.88
CA ARG A 68 8.82 -0.88 -9.81
C ARG A 68 9.81 0.06 -9.12
N TYR A 69 9.51 0.48 -7.90
CA TYR A 69 10.29 1.48 -7.15
C TYR A 69 11.19 0.89 -6.07
N ASP A 70 11.24 -0.44 -5.95
CA ASP A 70 11.98 -1.17 -4.89
C ASP A 70 11.62 -0.65 -3.49
N LYS A 71 10.34 -0.78 -3.14
CA LYS A 71 9.73 -0.29 -1.89
C LYS A 71 9.08 -1.40 -1.09
N LEU A 72 8.96 -1.18 0.21
CA LEU A 72 8.18 -2.04 1.09
C LEU A 72 6.68 -1.80 0.89
N VAL A 73 5.86 -2.75 1.35
CA VAL A 73 4.39 -2.66 1.33
C VAL A 73 3.86 -2.75 2.75
N ASP A 74 2.93 -1.86 3.10
CA ASP A 74 2.21 -1.86 4.39
C ASP A 74 0.76 -1.41 4.18
N GLY A 75 -0.19 -2.33 4.38
CA GLY A 75 -1.61 -2.09 4.10
C GLY A 75 -2.45 -2.05 5.37
N HIS A 76 -3.44 -1.17 5.39
CA HIS A 76 -4.56 -1.28 6.33
C HIS A 76 -5.58 -2.22 5.69
N VAL A 77 -5.53 -3.48 6.06
CA VAL A 77 -6.26 -4.57 5.41
C VAL A 77 -7.26 -5.14 6.41
N ASP A 78 -8.51 -5.29 5.98
CA ASP A 78 -9.60 -5.84 6.79
C ASP A 78 -9.76 -5.17 8.18
N GLU A 79 -9.52 -3.86 8.30
CA GLU A 79 -9.80 -3.06 9.53
C GLU A 79 -11.29 -2.72 9.66
N ILE A 80 -12.14 -3.74 9.51
CA ILE A 80 -13.59 -3.63 9.57
C ILE A 80 -14.17 -4.90 10.20
N ASP A 81 -15.31 -4.78 10.89
CA ASP A 81 -16.00 -5.91 11.54
C ASP A 81 -16.81 -6.79 10.55
N ASP A 82 -16.59 -6.65 9.23
CA ASP A 82 -17.25 -7.47 8.21
C ASP A 82 -16.56 -8.84 8.10
N PRO A 83 -17.24 -9.95 8.46
CA PRO A 83 -16.65 -11.28 8.40
C PRO A 83 -16.33 -11.74 6.97
N GLU A 84 -16.88 -11.10 5.94
CA GLU A 84 -16.61 -11.43 4.54
C GLU A 84 -15.41 -10.65 3.97
N SER A 85 -14.79 -9.76 4.76
CA SER A 85 -13.57 -9.03 4.37
C SER A 85 -12.36 -9.97 4.41
N ASP A 86 -11.90 -10.42 3.24
CA ASP A 86 -10.78 -11.39 3.09
C ASP A 86 -9.68 -10.86 2.15
N PHE A 87 -9.38 -9.56 2.22
CA PHE A 87 -8.33 -8.97 1.38
C PHE A 87 -6.93 -9.41 1.82
N ALA A 88 -6.74 -9.74 3.10
CA ALA A 88 -5.48 -10.27 3.62
C ALA A 88 -5.09 -11.59 2.95
N HIS A 89 -6.04 -12.51 2.73
CA HIS A 89 -5.78 -13.74 1.99
C HIS A 89 -5.36 -13.45 0.54
N TYR A 90 -6.09 -12.55 -0.13
CA TYR A 90 -5.76 -12.14 -1.50
C TYR A 90 -4.34 -11.56 -1.60
N MET A 91 -3.95 -10.70 -0.65
CA MET A 91 -2.62 -10.11 -0.57
C MET A 91 -1.53 -11.18 -0.44
N ILE A 92 -1.74 -12.21 0.39
CA ILE A 92 -0.80 -13.34 0.54
C ILE A 92 -0.65 -14.10 -0.78
N GLU A 93 -1.74 -14.36 -1.49
CA GLU A 93 -1.70 -15.05 -2.79
C GLU A 93 -0.96 -14.23 -3.85
N GLU A 94 -1.15 -12.91 -3.88
CA GLU A 94 -0.37 -12.02 -4.76
C GLU A 94 1.12 -11.99 -4.39
N ALA A 95 1.46 -11.97 -3.10
CA ALA A 95 2.84 -12.02 -2.63
C ALA A 95 3.54 -13.32 -3.06
N LYS A 96 2.84 -14.46 -2.95
CA LYS A 96 3.34 -15.76 -3.42
C LYS A 96 3.62 -15.77 -4.92
N LYS A 97 2.69 -15.25 -5.74
CA LYS A 97 2.87 -15.14 -7.20
C LYS A 97 4.11 -14.32 -7.56
N ARG A 98 4.40 -13.30 -6.77
CA ARG A 98 5.57 -12.40 -6.92
C ARG A 98 6.86 -12.94 -6.29
N LYS A 99 6.79 -14.09 -5.59
CA LYS A 99 7.90 -14.69 -4.82
C LYS A 99 8.43 -13.76 -3.72
N TRP A 100 7.55 -13.02 -3.08
CA TRP A 100 7.91 -12.17 -1.94
C TRP A 100 7.90 -12.98 -0.64
N GLY A 101 8.94 -12.81 0.19
CA GLY A 101 9.03 -13.46 1.50
C GLY A 101 9.26 -14.97 1.48
N ILE A 102 9.67 -15.54 0.34
CA ILE A 102 9.95 -16.97 0.12
C ILE A 102 11.40 -17.21 -0.28
#